data_AF-X1IFU0-F1
#
_entry.id   AF-X1IFU0-F1
#
_cell.length_a   1.000
_cell.length_b   1.000
_cell.length_c   1.000
_cell.angle_alpha   90.00
_cell.angle_beta   90.00
_cell.angle_gamma   90.00
#
_symmetry.space_group_name_H-M   'P 1'
#
loop_
_entity.id
_entity.type
_entity.pdbx_description
1 polymer ?
#
loop_
_entity_poly.entity_id
_entity_poly.type
_entity_poly.pdbx_seq_one_letter_code
_entity_poly.pdbx_strand_id
1 'polypeptide(L)' 'MGMNMKTKLRNYHAVCWDEPIIYELNRNGERAILVPEVGKKITETVGDGISSIPKSMRRKNAPQLPALSQPQV' A
#
# COMPACT_ATOMS: atom_id res chain seq x y z
N MET A 1 35.20 -12.63 12.77
CA MET A 1 33.75 -12.57 12.44
C MET A 1 32.96 -12.93 13.68
N GLY A 2 32.11 -12.04 14.18
CA GLY A 2 31.32 -12.29 15.39
C GLY A 2 30.18 -13.29 15.13
N MET A 3 30.09 -14.32 15.96
CA MET A 3 28.96 -15.24 16.02
C MET A 3 28.01 -14.73 17.10
N ASN A 4 26.72 -14.57 16.77
CA ASN A 4 25.73 -14.16 17.76
C ASN A 4 25.55 -15.30 18.77
N MET A 5 25.91 -15.09 20.03
CA MET A 5 25.93 -16.15 21.05
C MET A 5 24.53 -16.61 21.49
N LYS A 6 23.48 -15.82 21.22
CA LYS A 6 22.09 -16.20 21.52
C LYS A 6 21.49 -17.08 20.43
N THR A 7 21.70 -16.71 19.16
CA THR A 7 21.12 -17.42 18.01
C THR A 7 22.08 -18.43 17.38
N LYS A 8 23.37 -18.42 17.76
CA LYS A 8 24.47 -19.20 17.17
C LYS A 8 24.67 -18.96 15.66
N LEU A 9 24.08 -17.90 15.10
CA LEU A 9 24.21 -17.53 13.69
C LEU A 9 25.42 -16.60 13.51
N ARG A 10 26.09 -16.69 12.36
CA ARG A 10 27.05 -15.68 11.94
C ARG A 10 26.30 -14.39 11.60
N ASN A 11 26.92 -13.25 11.89
CA ASN A 11 26.37 -11.97 11.44
C ASN A 11 26.30 -11.95 9.92
N TYR A 12 25.18 -11.45 9.39
CA TYR A 12 25.01 -11.24 7.96
C TYR A 12 26.06 -10.24 7.46
N HIS A 13 26.72 -10.56 6.34
CA HIS A 13 27.86 -9.80 5.81
C HIS A 13 27.73 -9.64 4.28
N ALA A 14 26.68 -8.94 3.86
CA ALA A 14 26.51 -8.48 2.49
C ALA A 14 25.95 -7.04 2.53
N VAL A 15 25.87 -6.40 1.37
CA VAL A 15 25.24 -5.07 1.27
C VAL A 15 23.78 -5.20 1.69
N CYS A 16 23.43 -4.49 2.77
CA CYS A 16 22.06 -4.29 3.20
C CYS A 16 21.60 -2.91 2.73
N TRP A 17 20.32 -2.80 2.39
CA TRP A 17 19.68 -1.52 2.24
C TRP A 17 19.37 -0.97 3.63
N ASP A 18 19.91 0.20 3.98
CA ASP A 18 19.74 0.83 5.30
C ASP A 18 18.58 1.86 5.32
N GLU A 19 17.84 2.00 4.22
CA GLU A 19 16.66 2.87 4.17
C GLU A 19 15.36 2.08 4.39
N PRO A 20 14.32 2.70 4.97
CA PRO A 20 13.05 2.02 5.17
C PRO A 20 12.38 1.64 3.85
N ILE A 21 11.69 0.50 3.82
CA ILE A 21 10.84 0.14 2.68
C ILE A 21 9.49 0.86 2.74
N ILE A 22 8.80 0.98 1.60
CA ILE A 22 7.57 1.79 1.48
C ILE A 22 6.46 1.40 2.47
N TYR A 23 6.41 0.14 2.91
CA TYR A 23 5.46 -0.33 3.93
C TYR A 23 5.77 0.17 5.34
N GLU A 24 7.04 0.42 5.66
CA GLU A 24 7.48 0.95 6.96
C GLU A 24 7.19 2.44 7.08
N LEU A 25 7.03 3.14 5.95
CA LEU A 25 6.66 4.54 5.92
C LEU A 25 5.16 4.78 6.17
N ASN A 26 4.32 3.75 6.10
CA ASN A 26 2.85 3.84 6.09
C ASN A 26 2.29 4.71 7.24
N ARG A 27 1.46 5.70 6.89
CA ARG A 27 0.68 6.52 7.83
C ARG A 27 -0.81 6.46 7.49
N ASN A 28 -1.56 5.83 8.39
CA ASN A 28 -3.01 5.67 8.23
C ASN A 28 -3.70 7.02 8.00
N GLY A 29 -4.48 7.09 6.92
CA GLY A 29 -5.23 8.29 6.54
C GLY A 29 -4.51 9.19 5.53
N GLU A 30 -3.22 8.98 5.26
CA GLU A 30 -2.53 9.72 4.20
C GLU A 30 -2.93 9.26 2.80
N ARG A 31 -2.87 10.19 1.86
CA ARG A 31 -3.11 9.92 0.44
C ARG A 31 -2.08 10.68 -0.38
N ALA A 32 -1.53 9.99 -1.37
CA ALA A 32 -0.58 10.59 -2.29
C ALA A 32 -1.30 11.59 -3.19
N ILE A 33 -2.36 11.15 -3.85
CA ILE A 33 -3.12 11.96 -4.80
C ILE A 33 -4.60 11.90 -4.42
N LEU A 34 -5.24 13.07 -4.39
CA LEU A 34 -6.70 13.18 -4.32
C LEU A 34 -7.24 13.19 -5.74
N VAL A 35 -7.96 12.14 -6.10
CA VAL A 35 -8.65 12.07 -7.39
C VAL A 35 -9.87 12.98 -7.34
N PRO A 36 -10.06 13.90 -8.31
CA PRO A 36 -11.24 14.75 -8.33
C PRO A 36 -12.52 13.93 -8.48
N GLU A 37 -13.62 14.46 -7.95
CA GLU A 37 -14.92 13.83 -8.11
C GLU A 37 -15.37 13.79 -9.57
N VAL A 38 -16.10 12.74 -9.91
CA VAL A 38 -16.64 12.54 -11.26
C VAL A 38 -17.82 13.49 -11.48
N GLY A 39 -17.86 14.15 -12.64
CA GLY A 39 -18.95 15.06 -12.99
C GLY A 39 -20.31 14.37 -13.19
N LYS A 40 -21.40 15.08 -12.91
CA LYS A 40 -22.78 14.56 -12.91
C LYS A 40 -23.19 13.84 -14.19
N LYS A 41 -22.84 14.37 -15.36
CA LYS A 41 -23.18 13.73 -16.65
C LYS A 41 -22.57 12.33 -16.80
N ILE A 42 -21.36 12.14 -16.27
CA ILE A 42 -20.65 10.86 -16.33
C ILE A 42 -21.28 9.89 -15.33
N THR A 43 -21.58 10.34 -14.11
CA THR A 43 -22.22 9.49 -13.09
C THR A 43 -23.64 9.07 -13.50
N GLU A 44 -24.42 9.93 -14.15
CA GLU A 44 -25.74 9.58 -14.68
C GLU A 44 -25.67 8.56 -15.84
N THR A 45 -24.62 8.62 -16.67
CA THR A 45 -24.46 7.72 -17.81
C THR A 45 -23.90 6.35 -17.41
N VAL A 46 -22.92 6.33 -16.50
CA VAL A 46 -22.13 5.13 -16.17
C VAL A 46 -22.53 4.50 -14.82
N GLY A 47 -23.07 5.30 -13.90
CA GLY A 47 -23.38 4.86 -12.54
C GLY A 47 -22.14 4.72 -11.64
N ASP A 48 -22.19 3.77 -10.70
CA ASP A 48 -21.16 3.57 -9.68
C ASP A 48 -19.95 2.71 -10.16
N GLY A 49 -20.05 2.09 -11.34
CA GLY A 49 -19.05 1.19 -11.92
C GLY A 49 -18.82 -0.13 -11.16
N ILE A 50 -19.31 -0.27 -9.93
CA ILE A 50 -19.09 -1.42 -9.04
C ILE A 50 -20.30 -2.37 -9.08
N SER A 51 -21.51 -1.83 -9.27
CA SER A 51 -22.73 -2.62 -9.24
C SER A 51 -22.78 -3.71 -10.33
N SER A 52 -22.09 -3.50 -11.45
CA SER A 52 -21.96 -4.46 -12.54
C SER A 52 -21.13 -5.70 -12.19
N ILE A 53 -20.32 -5.66 -11.11
CA ILE A 53 -19.49 -6.79 -10.69
C ILE A 53 -20.31 -7.74 -9.80
N PRO A 54 -20.38 -9.05 -10.08
CA PRO A 54 -21.06 -10.02 -9.23
C PRO A 54 -20.56 -10.00 -7.79
N LYS A 55 -21.45 -10.13 -6.80
CA LYS A 55 -21.10 -10.06 -5.36
C LYS A 55 -20.01 -11.06 -4.97
N SER A 56 -20.00 -12.26 -5.56
CA SER A 56 -19.00 -13.30 -5.32
C SER A 56 -17.58 -12.91 -5.77
N MET A 57 -17.46 -11.96 -6.70
CA MET A 57 -16.18 -11.49 -7.23
C MET A 57 -15.66 -10.23 -6.52
N ARG A 58 -16.47 -9.58 -5.68
CA ARG A 58 -16.07 -8.35 -4.97
C ARG A 58 -15.13 -8.69 -3.81
N ARG A 59 -14.04 -7.93 -3.68
CA ARG A 59 -13.14 -8.05 -2.52
C ARG A 59 -13.88 -7.68 -1.24
N LYS A 60 -13.78 -8.53 -0.22
CA LYS A 60 -14.37 -8.28 1.11
C LYS A 60 -13.55 -7.28 1.94
N ASN A 61 -12.24 -7.32 1.80
CA ASN A 61 -11.30 -6.46 2.51
C ASN A 61 -10.51 -5.63 1.49
N ALA A 62 -10.15 -4.40 1.88
CA ALA A 62 -9.25 -3.58 1.10
C ALA A 62 -7.87 -4.26 0.99
N PRO A 63 -7.12 -4.05 -0.11
CA PRO A 63 -5.74 -4.48 -0.19
C PRO A 63 -4.91 -3.76 0.87
N GLN A 64 -3.96 -4.45 1.48
CA GLN A 64 -3.03 -3.88 2.44
C GLN A 64 -1.97 -3.06 1.70
N LEU A 65 -2.32 -1.87 1.23
CA LEU A 65 -1.41 -0.93 0.60
C LEU A 65 -0.98 0.15 1.61
N PRO A 66 0.26 0.67 1.53
CA PRO A 66 0.68 1.78 2.37
C PRO A 66 -0.06 3.06 1.97
N ALA A 67 -0.40 3.87 2.98
CA ALA A 67 -0.96 5.19 2.88
C ALA A 67 0.16 6.21 3.16
N LEU A 68 0.49 7.04 2.16
CA LEU A 68 1.61 7.98 2.19
C LEU A 68 1.25 9.25 1.41
N SER A 69 1.87 10.37 1.76
CA SER A 69 1.79 11.63 1.00
C SER A 69 2.65 11.60 -0.28
N GLN A 70 2.32 12.42 -1.29
CA GLN A 70 3.03 12.45 -2.59
C GLN A 70 4.55 12.72 -2.48
N PRO A 71 5.05 13.61 -1.60
CA PRO A 71 6.49 13.80 -1.45
C PRO A 71 7.25 12.58 -0.92
N GLN A 72 6.55 11.59 -0.39
CA GLN A 72 7.11 10.36 0.17
C GLN A 72 6.91 9.14 -0.76
N VAL A 73 6.31 9.34 -1.93
CA VAL A 73 6.21 8.34 -3.01
C VAL A 73 7.46 8.41 -3.88
#